data_AF-A0A2W4WL69-F1
#
_entry.id   AF-A0A2W4WL69-F1
#
_cell.length_a   1.000
_cell.length_b   1.000
_cell.length_c   1.000
_cell.angle_alpha   90.00
_cell.angle_beta   90.00
_cell.angle_gamma   90.00
#
_symmetry.space_group_name_H-M   'P 1'
#
loop_
_entity.id
_entity.type
_entity.pdbx_description
1 polymer ?
#
loop_
_entity_poly.entity_id
_entity_poly.type
_entity_poly.pdbx_seq_one_letter_code
_entity_poly.pdbx_strand_id
1 'polypeptide(L)'
;MSDIDTEQLLIESVKAYAKKFETLNSREEVLAIANSILTFQQKQGTIAIAPEQFETLSQQVADRFKVEDVATSIVESSTDALVQNVNQWRQTLENQVLNTLSAYVQKFQPNQNLDLPETILSIIPMVENAQLRKSEVNSLIQRVSSKFDWQNALTQVIGSDASAIAQNLAKLLQYKHLEDLLKENLFSDRNLLNQPIESTAESLVNNELAKILGDRKVKFDIDIDTQQLIVKQVTFKLNMMQSSAAPSKSNAEIAKQLDDETNNFMASRKPKLDFGNLFQPPN
;
A
#
# COMPACT_ATOMS: atom_id res chain seq x y z
N MET A 1 0.51 15.20 23.56
CA MET A 1 1.73 14.43 23.24
C MET A 1 2.55 15.27 22.28
N SER A 2 3.86 15.32 22.45
CA SER A 2 4.72 15.91 21.42
C SER A 2 4.85 14.94 20.23
N ASP A 3 5.21 15.43 19.05
CA ASP A 3 5.42 14.57 17.86
C ASP A 3 6.51 13.51 18.12
N ILE A 4 7.53 13.86 18.92
CA ILE A 4 8.63 12.98 19.32
C ILE A 4 8.15 11.81 20.19
N ASP A 5 7.18 12.04 21.09
CA ASP A 5 6.62 10.98 21.93
C ASP A 5 5.81 9.97 21.09
N THR A 6 5.14 10.46 20.05
CA THR A 6 4.31 9.63 19.16
C THR A 6 5.16 8.73 18.26
N GLU A 7 6.26 9.28 17.73
CA GLU A 7 7.24 8.53 16.93
C GLU A 7 7.89 7.41 17.74
N GLN A 8 8.36 7.72 18.95
CA GLN A 8 9.03 6.74 19.80
C GLN A 8 8.09 5.59 20.20
N LEU A 9 6.85 5.90 20.59
CA LEU A 9 5.83 4.88 20.89
C LEU A 9 5.51 3.99 19.69
N LEU A 10 5.50 4.55 18.48
CA LEU A 10 5.28 3.77 17.27
C LEU A 10 6.47 2.87 16.95
N ILE A 11 7.71 3.35 17.09
CA ILE A 11 8.93 2.52 16.93
C ILE A 11 8.88 1.35 17.92
N GLU A 12 8.55 1.59 19.18
CA GLU A 12 8.43 0.56 20.21
C GLU A 12 7.33 -0.45 19.88
N SER A 13 6.19 0.02 19.35
CA SER A 13 5.10 -0.84 18.90
C SER A 13 5.51 -1.70 17.70
N VAL A 14 6.24 -1.16 16.72
CA VAL A 14 6.76 -1.93 15.58
C VAL A 14 7.78 -2.96 16.04
N LYS A 15 8.69 -2.60 16.96
CA LYS A 15 9.66 -3.55 17.55
C LYS A 15 8.95 -4.67 18.31
N ALA A 16 7.95 -4.34 19.13
CA ALA A 16 7.14 -5.32 19.85
C ALA A 16 6.39 -6.27 18.90
N TYR A 17 5.83 -5.72 17.81
CA TYR A 17 5.20 -6.51 16.77
C TYR A 17 6.20 -7.48 16.13
N ALA A 18 7.35 -6.97 15.70
CA ALA A 18 8.39 -7.75 15.04
C ALA A 18 8.91 -8.88 15.95
N LYS A 19 9.10 -8.59 17.24
CA LYS A 19 9.53 -9.56 18.23
C LYS A 19 8.55 -10.73 18.39
N LYS A 20 7.25 -10.47 18.23
CA LYS A 20 6.18 -11.42 18.58
C LYS A 20 5.63 -12.21 17.41
N PHE A 21 5.53 -11.59 16.23
CA PHE A 21 4.75 -12.15 15.13
C PHE A 21 5.57 -12.41 13.86
N GLU A 22 6.51 -11.54 13.49
CA GLU A 22 7.24 -11.68 12.23
C GLU A 22 8.57 -10.93 12.22
N THR A 23 9.58 -11.51 11.56
CA THR A 23 10.84 -10.80 11.31
C THR A 23 10.66 -9.81 10.17
N LEU A 24 10.88 -8.52 10.44
CA LEU A 24 10.84 -7.45 9.43
C LEU A 24 12.22 -7.31 8.78
N ASN A 25 12.34 -7.74 7.52
CA ASN A 25 13.60 -7.82 6.78
C ASN A 25 13.76 -6.68 5.75
N SER A 26 12.72 -5.90 5.54
CA SER A 26 12.70 -4.82 4.56
C SER A 26 12.06 -3.55 5.13
N ARG A 27 12.43 -2.42 4.53
CA ARG A 27 11.86 -1.12 4.88
C ARG A 27 10.35 -1.08 4.60
N GLU A 28 9.92 -1.73 3.53
CA GLU A 28 8.52 -1.84 3.12
C GLU A 28 7.68 -2.62 4.14
N GLU A 29 8.22 -3.69 4.72
CA GLU A 29 7.56 -4.43 5.80
C GLU A 29 7.42 -3.54 7.04
N VAL A 30 8.47 -2.81 7.42
CA VAL A 30 8.41 -1.85 8.54
C VAL A 30 7.33 -0.79 8.30
N LEU A 31 7.28 -0.20 7.11
CA LEU A 31 6.23 0.75 6.74
C LEU A 31 4.84 0.13 6.82
N ALA A 32 4.66 -1.10 6.34
CA ALA A 32 3.37 -1.78 6.37
C ALA A 32 2.88 -1.99 7.81
N ILE A 33 3.79 -2.33 8.74
CA ILE A 33 3.44 -2.52 10.16
C ILE A 33 3.18 -1.20 10.86
N ALA A 34 4.03 -0.19 10.64
CA ALA A 34 3.81 1.15 11.19
C ALA A 34 2.44 1.69 10.74
N ASN A 35 2.13 1.59 9.44
CA ASN A 35 0.84 2.00 8.90
C ASN A 35 -0.32 1.16 9.45
N SER A 36 -0.16 -0.15 9.60
CA SER A 36 -1.20 -1.01 10.20
C SER A 36 -1.52 -0.59 11.65
N ILE A 37 -0.51 -0.26 12.45
CA ILE A 37 -0.69 0.20 13.83
C ILE A 37 -1.42 1.54 13.86
N LEU A 38 -0.97 2.50 13.05
CA LEU A 38 -1.59 3.82 12.98
C LEU A 38 -3.04 3.75 12.47
N THR A 39 -3.30 2.97 11.42
CA THR A 39 -4.65 2.75 10.87
C THR A 39 -5.54 2.17 11.96
N PHE A 40 -5.07 1.14 12.66
CA PHE A 40 -5.82 0.49 13.73
C PHE A 40 -6.14 1.45 14.88
N GLN A 41 -5.17 2.24 15.34
CA GLN A 41 -5.38 3.23 16.40
C GLN A 41 -6.35 4.34 15.97
N GLN A 42 -6.28 4.77 14.71
CA GLN A 42 -7.20 5.77 14.16
C GLN A 42 -8.63 5.23 14.08
N LYS A 43 -8.82 3.97 13.66
CA LYS A 43 -10.13 3.29 13.67
C LYS A 43 -10.74 3.20 15.06
N GLN A 44 -9.90 3.02 16.09
CA GLN A 44 -10.34 3.00 17.48
C GLN A 44 -10.64 4.39 18.06
N GLY A 45 -10.31 5.47 17.34
CA GLY A 45 -10.39 6.83 17.84
C GLY A 45 -9.34 7.15 18.91
N THR A 46 -8.34 6.29 19.08
CA THR A 46 -7.25 6.47 20.06
C THR A 46 -6.31 7.58 19.63
N ILE A 47 -6.18 7.79 18.33
CA ILE A 47 -5.40 8.88 17.73
C ILE A 47 -6.21 9.60 16.65
N ALA A 48 -5.98 10.90 16.50
CA ALA A 48 -6.48 11.70 15.41
C ALA A 48 -5.27 12.37 14.73
N ILE A 49 -4.77 11.73 13.66
CA ILE A 49 -3.60 12.18 12.91
C ILE A 49 -4.06 12.62 11.53
N ALA A 50 -3.59 13.77 11.06
CA ALA A 50 -3.87 14.24 9.71
C ALA A 50 -3.16 13.34 8.67
N PRO A 51 -3.69 13.17 7.45
CA PRO A 51 -3.08 12.33 6.42
C PRO A 51 -1.57 12.60 6.19
N GLU A 52 -1.16 13.87 6.12
CA GLU A 52 0.23 14.31 5.96
C GLU A 52 1.17 13.82 7.07
N GLN A 53 0.69 13.85 8.31
CA GLN A 53 1.45 13.42 9.49
C GLN A 53 1.58 11.90 9.53
N PHE A 54 0.58 11.18 9.00
CA PHE A 54 0.57 9.72 8.97
C PHE A 54 1.73 9.17 8.13
N GLU A 55 1.89 9.69 6.92
CA GLU A 55 2.99 9.28 6.02
C GLU A 55 4.34 9.74 6.58
N THR A 56 4.45 10.98 7.06
CA THR A 56 5.71 11.47 7.64
C THR A 56 6.18 10.60 8.80
N LEU A 57 5.26 10.27 9.71
CA LEU A 57 5.55 9.47 10.89
C LEU A 57 5.96 8.04 10.55
N SER A 58 5.29 7.38 9.60
CA SER A 58 5.64 6.02 9.19
C SER A 58 7.00 5.97 8.49
N GLN A 59 7.35 6.99 7.70
CA GLN A 59 8.68 7.10 7.08
C GLN A 59 9.78 7.30 8.14
N GLN A 60 9.56 8.18 9.11
CA GLN A 60 10.51 8.40 10.22
C GLN A 60 10.76 7.11 11.02
N VAL A 61 9.70 6.37 11.33
CA VAL A 61 9.79 5.06 12.01
C VAL A 61 10.59 4.08 11.16
N ALA A 62 10.32 3.99 9.87
CA ALA A 62 11.04 3.10 8.97
C ALA A 62 12.54 3.44 8.85
N ASP A 63 12.90 4.72 8.86
CA ASP A 63 14.29 5.18 8.81
C ASP A 63 15.05 4.95 10.12
N ARG A 64 14.36 4.93 11.27
CA ARG A 64 14.97 4.72 12.59
C ARG A 64 14.88 3.28 13.10
N PHE A 65 14.06 2.45 12.46
CA PHE A 65 13.92 1.05 12.84
C PHE A 65 15.24 0.30 12.59
N LYS A 66 15.68 -0.43 13.61
CA LYS A 66 16.86 -1.29 13.55
C LYS A 66 16.48 -2.67 14.03
N VAL A 67 16.71 -3.67 13.20
CA VAL A 67 16.34 -5.06 13.49
C VAL A 67 17.11 -5.59 14.70
N GLU A 68 18.33 -5.11 14.92
CA GLU A 68 19.20 -5.50 16.04
C GLU A 68 18.61 -5.07 17.40
N ASP A 69 17.88 -3.96 17.43
CA ASP A 69 17.24 -3.44 18.64
C ASP A 69 15.98 -4.24 19.04
N VAL A 70 15.46 -5.09 18.15
CA VAL A 70 14.23 -5.85 18.43
C VAL A 70 14.46 -6.84 19.58
N ALA A 71 15.60 -7.52 19.59
CA ALA A 71 15.93 -8.52 20.61
C ALA A 71 16.02 -7.91 22.01
N THR A 72 16.53 -6.68 22.12
CA THR A 72 16.75 -5.95 23.38
C THR A 72 15.57 -5.09 23.81
N SER A 73 14.54 -4.96 22.96
CA SER A 73 13.35 -4.17 23.28
C SER A 73 12.56 -4.75 24.46
N ILE A 74 12.19 -3.87 25.40
CA ILE A 74 11.26 -4.16 26.49
C ILE A 74 9.86 -3.86 25.96
N VAL A 75 8.94 -4.83 26.10
CA VAL A 75 7.56 -4.68 25.63
C VAL A 75 6.66 -4.40 26.84
N GLU A 76 6.12 -3.19 26.91
CA GLU A 76 5.12 -2.82 27.91
C GLU A 76 3.80 -3.54 27.64
N SER A 77 2.99 -3.75 28.69
CA SER A 77 1.73 -4.49 28.59
C SER A 77 0.69 -3.83 27.67
N SER A 78 0.64 -2.49 27.67
CA SER A 78 -0.20 -1.70 26.76
C SER A 78 0.22 -1.89 25.31
N THR A 79 1.53 -1.81 25.04
CA THR A 79 2.11 -2.04 23.71
C THR A 79 1.87 -3.48 23.24
N ASP A 80 2.03 -4.47 24.14
CA ASP A 80 1.74 -5.87 23.81
C ASP A 80 0.27 -6.09 23.42
N ALA A 81 -0.67 -5.52 24.19
CA ALA A 81 -2.09 -5.60 23.88
C ALA A 81 -2.42 -4.92 22.54
N LEU A 82 -1.81 -3.76 22.26
CA LEU A 82 -1.96 -3.08 20.98
C LEU A 82 -1.51 -3.96 19.82
N VAL A 83 -0.28 -4.49 19.86
CA VAL A 83 0.26 -5.28 18.73
C VAL A 83 -0.48 -6.60 18.53
N GLN A 84 -1.00 -7.22 19.60
CA GLN A 84 -1.89 -8.38 19.51
C GLN A 84 -3.16 -8.04 18.73
N ASN A 85 -3.82 -6.94 19.10
CA ASN A 85 -5.04 -6.51 18.44
C ASN A 85 -4.81 -6.11 16.98
N VAL A 86 -3.70 -5.42 16.68
CA VAL A 86 -3.29 -5.09 15.31
C VAL A 86 -3.07 -6.36 14.49
N ASN A 87 -2.34 -7.35 15.03
CA ASN A 87 -2.13 -8.62 14.33
C ASN A 87 -3.45 -9.36 14.08
N GLN A 88 -4.34 -9.43 15.07
CA GLN A 88 -5.66 -10.06 14.91
C GLN A 88 -6.51 -9.35 13.84
N TRP A 89 -6.49 -8.02 13.82
CA TRP A 89 -7.19 -7.25 12.79
C TRP A 89 -6.61 -7.53 11.39
N ARG A 90 -5.28 -7.49 11.23
CA ARG A 90 -4.62 -7.83 9.95
C ARG A 90 -4.95 -9.25 9.48
N GLN A 91 -4.96 -10.23 10.39
CA GLN A 91 -5.35 -11.60 10.08
C GLN A 91 -6.82 -11.71 9.67
N THR A 92 -7.70 -10.96 10.34
CA THR A 92 -9.14 -10.91 10.01
C THR A 92 -9.33 -10.36 8.60
N LEU A 93 -8.66 -9.25 8.28
CA LEU A 93 -8.69 -8.63 6.96
C LEU A 93 -8.16 -9.57 5.87
N GLU A 94 -7.01 -10.21 6.11
CA GLU A 94 -6.42 -11.20 5.21
C GLU A 94 -7.39 -12.35 4.94
N ASN A 95 -8.02 -12.90 5.98
CA ASN A 95 -8.99 -13.98 5.86
C ASN A 95 -10.27 -13.55 5.13
N GLN A 96 -10.74 -12.32 5.34
CA GLN A 96 -11.90 -11.78 4.62
C GLN A 96 -11.63 -11.66 3.12
N VAL A 97 -10.43 -11.18 2.75
CA VAL A 97 -10.01 -11.12 1.35
C VAL A 97 -9.88 -12.52 0.76
N LEU A 98 -9.19 -13.45 1.44
CA LEU A 98 -9.01 -14.84 1.00
C LEU A 98 -10.36 -15.54 0.80
N ASN A 99 -11.27 -15.44 1.78
CA ASN A 99 -12.58 -16.07 1.70
C ASN A 99 -13.42 -15.48 0.55
N THR A 100 -13.35 -14.17 0.33
CA THR A 100 -14.04 -13.51 -0.79
C THR A 100 -13.48 -13.96 -2.13
N LEU A 101 -12.16 -14.06 -2.24
CA LEU A 101 -11.50 -14.54 -3.45
C LEU A 101 -11.83 -16.01 -3.74
N SER A 102 -11.81 -16.87 -2.72
CA SER A 102 -12.27 -18.26 -2.84
C SER A 102 -13.73 -18.32 -3.28
N ALA A 103 -14.59 -17.48 -2.72
CA ALA A 103 -16.01 -17.42 -3.06
C ALA A 103 -16.24 -17.03 -4.52
N TYR A 104 -15.48 -16.05 -4.98
CA TYR A 104 -15.51 -15.61 -6.37
C TYR A 104 -15.06 -16.72 -7.32
N VAL A 105 -13.95 -17.39 -7.00
CA VAL A 105 -13.43 -18.50 -7.82
C VAL A 105 -14.39 -19.67 -7.86
N GLN A 106 -14.95 -20.08 -6.71
CA GLN A 106 -15.87 -21.22 -6.63
C GLN A 106 -17.17 -20.95 -7.40
N LYS A 107 -17.71 -19.74 -7.29
CA LYS A 107 -19.00 -19.38 -7.88
C LYS A 107 -18.92 -19.06 -9.37
N PHE A 108 -17.90 -18.31 -9.79
CA PHE A 108 -17.82 -17.78 -11.15
C PHE A 108 -16.80 -18.49 -12.03
N GLN A 109 -15.96 -19.36 -11.46
CA GLN A 109 -14.95 -20.17 -12.16
C GLN A 109 -14.19 -19.37 -13.23
N PRO A 110 -13.57 -18.24 -12.85
CA PRO A 110 -12.77 -17.46 -13.79
C PRO A 110 -11.61 -18.33 -14.31
N ASN A 111 -11.11 -18.01 -15.49
CA ASN A 111 -9.91 -18.65 -16.02
C ASN A 111 -8.75 -18.52 -15.01
N GLN A 112 -7.87 -19.52 -14.96
CA GLN A 112 -6.74 -19.55 -14.03
C GLN A 112 -5.74 -18.38 -14.18
N ASN A 113 -5.86 -17.58 -15.24
CA ASN A 113 -5.08 -16.37 -15.49
C ASN A 113 -5.70 -15.11 -14.82
N LEU A 114 -6.35 -15.27 -13.67
CA LEU A 114 -6.87 -14.14 -12.90
C LEU A 114 -5.70 -13.26 -12.45
N ASP A 115 -5.78 -11.96 -12.70
CA ASP A 115 -4.86 -10.99 -12.12
C ASP A 115 -5.15 -10.87 -10.62
N LEU A 116 -4.44 -11.69 -9.82
CA LEU A 116 -4.65 -11.77 -8.38
C LEU A 116 -4.41 -10.43 -7.68
N PRO A 117 -3.30 -9.70 -7.90
CA PRO A 117 -3.11 -8.37 -7.33
C PRO A 117 -4.28 -7.42 -7.61
N GLU A 118 -4.72 -7.32 -8.86
CA GLU A 118 -5.80 -6.41 -9.25
C GLU A 118 -7.17 -6.82 -8.67
N THR A 119 -7.39 -8.14 -8.58
CA THR A 119 -8.61 -8.68 -7.99
C THR A 119 -8.64 -8.42 -6.48
N ILE A 120 -7.53 -8.66 -5.77
CA ILE A 120 -7.39 -8.36 -4.35
C ILE A 120 -7.62 -6.87 -4.10
N LEU A 121 -7.01 -6.01 -4.91
CA LEU A 121 -7.18 -4.56 -4.81
C LEU A 121 -8.65 -4.12 -4.97
N SER A 122 -9.42 -4.86 -5.78
CA SER A 122 -10.86 -4.64 -5.95
C SER A 122 -11.70 -5.16 -4.76
N ILE A 123 -11.21 -6.16 -4.02
CA ILE A 123 -11.90 -6.74 -2.86
C ILE A 123 -11.75 -5.85 -1.62
N ILE A 124 -10.56 -5.30 -1.38
CA ILE A 124 -10.23 -4.55 -0.15
C ILE A 124 -11.32 -3.53 0.26
N PRO A 125 -11.77 -2.59 -0.60
CA PRO A 125 -12.77 -1.60 -0.21
C PRO A 125 -14.17 -2.18 0.09
N MET A 126 -14.41 -3.46 -0.22
CA MET A 126 -15.66 -4.15 0.11
C MET A 126 -15.62 -4.86 1.47
N VAL A 127 -14.43 -5.23 1.93
CA VAL A 127 -14.23 -5.94 3.21
C VAL A 127 -13.75 -5.00 4.32
N GLU A 128 -13.14 -3.87 3.96
CA GLU A 128 -12.57 -2.89 4.87
C GLU A 128 -12.92 -1.47 4.42
N ASN A 129 -13.44 -0.67 5.34
CA ASN A 129 -13.82 0.72 5.10
C ASN A 129 -12.75 1.71 5.62
N ALA A 130 -11.66 1.20 6.18
CA ALA A 130 -10.53 2.02 6.59
C ALA A 130 -9.69 2.49 5.39
N GLN A 131 -9.10 3.67 5.53
CA GLN A 131 -8.15 4.21 4.55
C GLN A 131 -6.79 3.54 4.72
N LEU A 132 -6.64 2.35 4.13
CA LEU A 132 -5.37 1.64 4.12
C LEU A 132 -4.33 2.41 3.30
N ARG A 133 -3.06 2.35 3.71
CA ARG A 133 -1.94 2.97 2.98
C ARG A 133 -1.31 2.01 1.98
N LYS A 134 -0.57 2.53 1.00
CA LYS A 134 0.01 1.72 -0.08
C LYS A 134 0.91 0.59 0.41
N SER A 135 1.78 0.84 1.39
CA SER A 135 2.66 -0.22 1.94
C SER A 135 1.86 -1.34 2.62
N GLU A 136 0.81 -0.97 3.36
CA GLU A 136 -0.11 -1.89 4.02
C GLU A 136 -0.89 -2.73 3.00
N VAL A 137 -1.43 -2.09 1.97
CA VAL A 137 -2.15 -2.75 0.86
C VAL A 137 -1.23 -3.69 0.08
N ASN A 138 -0.01 -3.26 -0.25
CA ASN A 138 0.97 -4.10 -0.94
C ASN A 138 1.35 -5.32 -0.12
N SER A 139 1.59 -5.14 1.20
CA SER A 139 1.86 -6.24 2.12
C SER A 139 0.68 -7.22 2.18
N LEU A 140 -0.55 -6.71 2.24
CA LEU A 140 -1.76 -7.53 2.21
C LEU A 140 -1.89 -8.30 0.88
N ILE A 141 -1.69 -7.64 -0.26
CA ILE A 141 -1.72 -8.28 -1.59
C ILE A 141 -0.69 -9.42 -1.65
N GLN A 142 0.55 -9.18 -1.22
CA GLN A 142 1.60 -10.20 -1.21
C GLN A 142 1.24 -11.40 -0.32
N ARG A 143 0.73 -11.14 0.89
CA ARG A 143 0.33 -12.19 1.85
C ARG A 143 -0.86 -13.01 1.36
N VAL A 144 -1.88 -12.35 0.83
CA VAL A 144 -3.06 -13.04 0.27
C VAL A 144 -2.64 -13.84 -0.97
N SER A 145 -1.87 -13.25 -1.87
CA SER A 145 -1.41 -13.93 -3.09
C SER A 145 -0.55 -15.16 -2.78
N SER A 146 0.30 -15.11 -1.74
CA SER A 146 1.14 -16.25 -1.34
C SER A 146 0.38 -17.38 -0.65
N LYS A 147 -0.76 -17.06 -0.02
CA LYS A 147 -1.63 -18.05 0.66
C LYS A 147 -2.78 -18.56 -0.20
N PHE A 148 -3.10 -17.85 -1.29
CA PHE A 148 -4.20 -18.23 -2.13
C PHE A 148 -3.89 -19.50 -2.91
N ASP A 149 -4.70 -20.53 -2.68
CA ASP A 149 -4.61 -21.82 -3.35
C ASP A 149 -5.90 -22.08 -4.13
N TRP A 150 -5.76 -22.19 -5.46
CA TRP A 150 -6.87 -22.40 -6.38
C TRP A 150 -7.63 -23.71 -6.14
N GLN A 151 -6.94 -24.79 -5.76
CA GLN A 151 -7.57 -26.08 -5.54
C GLN A 151 -8.37 -26.07 -4.23
N ASN A 152 -7.79 -25.47 -3.19
CA ASN A 152 -8.48 -25.28 -1.91
C ASN A 152 -9.68 -24.36 -2.06
N ALA A 153 -9.57 -23.28 -2.83
CA ALA A 153 -10.67 -22.33 -3.09
C ALA A 153 -11.92 -23.00 -3.66
N LEU A 154 -11.77 -24.03 -4.51
CA LEU A 154 -12.91 -24.75 -5.10
C LEU A 154 -13.63 -25.68 -4.11
N THR A 155 -12.93 -26.13 -3.06
CA THR A 155 -13.42 -27.15 -2.12
C THR A 155 -13.76 -26.61 -0.73
N GLN A 156 -13.34 -25.39 -0.42
CA GLN A 156 -13.57 -24.75 0.87
C GLN A 156 -15.06 -24.47 1.12
N VAL A 157 -15.47 -24.57 2.39
CA VAL A 157 -16.79 -24.11 2.85
C VAL A 157 -16.73 -22.60 3.03
N ILE A 158 -17.64 -21.89 2.36
CA ILE A 158 -17.63 -20.43 2.29
C ILE A 158 -18.88 -19.88 2.98
N GLY A 159 -18.68 -18.88 3.83
CA GLY A 159 -19.76 -18.18 4.50
C GLY A 159 -20.63 -17.35 3.56
N SER A 160 -21.83 -17.00 4.02
CA SER A 160 -22.78 -16.14 3.30
C SER A 160 -22.18 -14.77 2.96
N ASP A 161 -21.40 -14.20 3.88
CA ASP A 161 -20.88 -12.83 3.75
C ASP A 161 -19.85 -12.77 2.62
N ALA A 162 -18.88 -13.68 2.61
CA ALA A 162 -17.90 -13.81 1.53
C ALA A 162 -18.59 -14.07 0.17
N SER A 163 -19.67 -14.86 0.17
CA SER A 163 -20.46 -15.13 -1.04
C SER A 163 -21.22 -13.90 -1.56
N ALA A 164 -21.66 -13.01 -0.68
CA ALA A 164 -22.30 -11.75 -1.05
C ALA A 164 -21.26 -10.77 -1.62
N ILE A 165 -20.10 -10.64 -0.96
CA ILE A 165 -19.01 -9.78 -1.44
C ILE A 165 -18.48 -10.28 -2.80
N ALA A 166 -18.34 -11.60 -3.00
CA ALA A 166 -17.95 -12.15 -4.29
C ALA A 166 -18.93 -11.83 -5.43
N GLN A 167 -20.22 -11.69 -5.14
CA GLN A 167 -21.20 -11.24 -6.14
C GLN A 167 -21.00 -9.76 -6.49
N ASN A 168 -20.73 -8.92 -5.49
CA ASN A 168 -20.40 -7.51 -5.72
C ASN A 168 -19.10 -7.37 -6.52
N LEU A 169 -18.09 -8.19 -6.23
CA LEU A 169 -16.86 -8.27 -7.02
C LEU A 169 -17.16 -8.65 -8.48
N ALA A 170 -17.97 -9.69 -8.71
CA ALA A 170 -18.33 -10.10 -10.07
C ALA A 170 -19.06 -8.98 -10.83
N LYS A 171 -19.97 -8.24 -10.17
CA LYS A 171 -20.61 -7.06 -10.75
C LYS A 171 -19.57 -6.00 -11.13
N LEU A 172 -18.65 -5.64 -10.22
CA LEU A 172 -17.62 -4.64 -10.53
C LEU A 172 -16.75 -5.03 -11.73
N LEU A 173 -16.35 -6.30 -11.81
CA LEU A 173 -15.51 -6.78 -12.90
C LEU A 173 -16.22 -6.76 -14.27
N GLN A 174 -17.56 -6.82 -14.30
CA GLN A 174 -18.33 -6.61 -15.54
C GLN A 174 -18.21 -5.17 -16.07
N TYR A 175 -17.97 -4.20 -15.19
CA TYR A 175 -17.84 -2.79 -15.53
C TYR A 175 -16.38 -2.32 -15.64
N LYS A 176 -15.43 -3.24 -15.88
CA LYS A 176 -14.02 -2.90 -16.08
C LYS A 176 -13.80 -1.80 -17.12
N HIS A 177 -14.55 -1.83 -18.23
CA HIS A 177 -14.46 -0.79 -19.25
C HIS A 177 -14.85 0.60 -18.73
N LEU A 178 -15.86 0.69 -17.87
CA LEU A 178 -16.25 1.95 -17.22
C LEU A 178 -15.20 2.42 -16.22
N GLU A 179 -14.61 1.50 -15.46
CA GLU A 179 -13.47 1.79 -14.60
C GLU A 179 -12.28 2.36 -15.41
N ASP A 180 -11.96 1.76 -16.56
CA ASP A 180 -10.86 2.23 -17.43
C ASP A 180 -11.15 3.64 -17.99
N LEU A 181 -12.39 3.90 -18.42
CA LEU A 181 -12.82 5.23 -18.87
C LEU A 181 -12.75 6.29 -17.75
N LEU A 182 -13.16 5.93 -16.53
CA LEU A 182 -13.04 6.80 -15.37
C LEU A 182 -11.58 7.17 -15.10
N LYS A 183 -10.69 6.18 -15.10
CA LYS A 183 -9.25 6.40 -14.92
C LYS A 183 -8.72 7.31 -16.01
N GLU A 184 -8.99 7.01 -17.28
CA GLU A 184 -8.52 7.81 -18.42
C GLU A 184 -8.97 9.28 -18.34
N ASN A 185 -10.25 9.52 -18.05
CA ASN A 185 -10.79 10.87 -17.91
C ASN A 185 -10.16 11.63 -16.74
N LEU A 186 -10.01 10.96 -15.58
CA LEU A 186 -9.42 11.57 -14.39
C LEU A 186 -7.92 11.87 -14.59
N PHE A 187 -7.16 11.02 -15.28
CA PHE A 187 -5.75 11.28 -15.59
C PHE A 187 -5.55 12.30 -16.72
N SER A 188 -6.53 12.45 -17.61
CA SER A 188 -6.49 13.44 -18.70
C SER A 188 -6.73 14.87 -18.19
N ASP A 189 -7.37 15.04 -17.04
CA ASP A 189 -7.53 16.35 -16.41
C ASP A 189 -6.20 16.80 -15.78
N ARG A 190 -5.45 17.64 -16.51
CA ARG A 190 -4.17 18.22 -16.07
C ARG A 190 -4.25 18.97 -14.73
N ASN A 191 -5.44 19.36 -14.28
CA ASN A 191 -5.61 20.02 -12.99
C ASN A 191 -5.44 19.05 -11.81
N LEU A 192 -5.74 17.76 -12.00
CA LEU A 192 -5.55 16.75 -10.95
C LEU A 192 -4.07 16.44 -10.74
N LEU A 193 -3.27 16.36 -11.81
CA LEU A 193 -1.82 16.11 -11.73
C LEU A 193 -1.00 17.18 -10.98
N ASN A 194 -1.56 18.39 -10.81
CA ASN A 194 -0.86 19.53 -10.20
C ASN A 194 -1.34 19.88 -8.78
N GLN A 195 -2.38 19.22 -8.26
CA GLN A 195 -2.73 19.35 -6.85
C GLN A 195 -1.91 18.35 -6.04
N PRO A 196 -1.47 18.68 -4.80
CA PRO A 196 -1.01 17.66 -3.86
C PRO A 196 -2.21 16.76 -3.58
N ILE A 197 -2.34 15.67 -4.34
CA ILE A 197 -3.49 14.78 -4.26
C ILE A 197 -3.31 13.89 -3.04
N GLU A 198 -3.59 14.44 -1.86
CA GLU A 198 -3.54 13.67 -0.61
C GLU A 198 -4.64 12.60 -0.52
N SER A 199 -5.61 12.64 -1.43
CA SER A 199 -6.42 11.50 -1.84
C SER A 199 -7.33 11.97 -2.97
N THR A 200 -7.52 11.14 -3.98
CA THR A 200 -8.69 11.29 -4.84
C THR A 200 -9.92 11.17 -3.94
N ALA A 201 -10.76 12.20 -3.94
CA ALA A 201 -12.02 12.17 -3.20
C ALA A 201 -13.08 11.41 -3.99
N GLU A 202 -13.92 10.64 -3.29
CA GLU A 202 -15.05 9.95 -3.91
C GLU A 202 -15.97 10.91 -4.69
N SER A 203 -16.09 12.17 -4.26
CA SER A 203 -16.85 13.19 -4.97
C SER A 203 -16.33 13.48 -6.38
N LEU A 204 -15.01 13.43 -6.59
CA LEU A 204 -14.40 13.64 -7.91
C LEU A 204 -14.72 12.47 -8.85
N VAL A 205 -14.55 11.24 -8.37
CA VAL A 205 -14.88 10.02 -9.13
C VAL A 205 -16.37 9.96 -9.42
N ASN A 206 -17.22 10.30 -8.45
CA ASN A 206 -18.67 10.33 -8.61
C ASN A 206 -19.11 11.37 -9.64
N ASN A 207 -18.53 12.56 -9.63
CA ASN A 207 -18.81 13.60 -10.62
C ASN A 207 -18.42 13.15 -12.03
N GLU A 208 -17.29 12.47 -12.18
CA GLU A 208 -16.85 11.97 -13.48
C GLU A 208 -17.72 10.79 -13.96
N LEU A 209 -18.10 9.88 -13.06
CA LEU A 209 -19.04 8.81 -13.36
C LEU A 209 -20.38 9.38 -13.84
N ALA A 210 -20.92 10.40 -13.18
CA ALA A 210 -22.17 11.04 -13.58
C ALA A 210 -22.08 11.65 -15.00
N LYS A 211 -20.93 12.21 -15.40
CA LYS A 211 -20.73 12.72 -16.76
C LYS A 211 -20.74 11.59 -17.80
N ILE A 212 -20.02 10.49 -17.52
CA ILE A 212 -19.96 9.34 -18.43
C ILE A 212 -21.34 8.70 -18.59
N LEU A 213 -22.08 8.50 -17.50
CA LEU A 213 -23.44 7.95 -17.53
C LEU A 213 -24.46 8.90 -18.18
N GLY A 214 -24.20 10.21 -18.14
CA GLY A 214 -25.01 11.23 -18.80
C GLY A 214 -24.76 11.37 -20.30
N ASP A 215 -23.65 10.82 -20.83
CA ASP A 215 -23.36 10.85 -22.27
C ASP A 215 -24.24 9.84 -23.02
N ARG A 216 -25.07 10.34 -23.94
CA ARG A 216 -26.00 9.54 -24.74
C ARG A 216 -25.31 8.53 -25.66
N LYS A 217 -24.00 8.66 -25.87
CA LYS A 217 -23.21 7.76 -26.73
C LYS A 217 -22.83 6.44 -26.05
N VAL A 218 -22.83 6.39 -24.71
CA VAL A 218 -22.46 5.19 -23.95
C VAL A 218 -23.59 4.85 -22.99
N LYS A 219 -24.21 3.68 -23.16
CA LYS A 219 -25.29 3.23 -22.29
C LYS A 219 -24.78 2.15 -21.36
N PHE A 220 -24.66 2.50 -20.09
CA PHE A 220 -24.48 1.53 -19.02
C PHE A 220 -25.78 1.39 -18.23
N ASP A 221 -26.26 0.16 -18.10
CA ASP A 221 -27.38 -0.17 -17.21
C ASP A 221 -26.79 -0.55 -15.84
N ILE A 222 -26.67 0.44 -14.95
CA ILE A 222 -26.00 0.32 -13.65
C ILE A 222 -26.90 0.90 -12.57
N ASP A 223 -27.26 0.06 -11.61
CA ASP A 223 -28.00 0.47 -10.41
C ASP A 223 -27.15 1.34 -9.47
N ILE A 224 -27.81 2.07 -8.58
CA ILE A 224 -27.15 3.03 -7.68
C ILE A 224 -26.14 2.34 -6.75
N ASP A 225 -26.42 1.13 -6.28
CA ASP A 225 -25.51 0.42 -5.37
C ASP A 225 -24.22 0.03 -6.10
N THR A 226 -24.35 -0.43 -7.35
CA THR A 226 -23.20 -0.74 -8.21
C THR A 226 -22.39 0.53 -8.54
N GLN A 227 -23.04 1.68 -8.78
CA GLN A 227 -22.35 2.95 -8.97
C GLN A 227 -21.50 3.33 -7.74
N GLN A 228 -22.05 3.19 -6.53
CA GLN A 228 -21.30 3.45 -5.29
C GLN A 228 -20.11 2.51 -5.12
N LEU A 229 -20.26 1.23 -5.46
CA LEU A 229 -19.16 0.27 -5.43
C LEU A 229 -18.05 0.65 -6.41
N ILE A 230 -18.40 1.08 -7.63
CA ILE A 230 -17.42 1.55 -8.63
C ILE A 230 -16.70 2.79 -8.11
N VAL A 231 -17.42 3.78 -7.58
CA VAL A 231 -16.81 5.00 -7.02
C VAL A 231 -15.80 4.65 -5.93
N LYS A 232 -16.18 3.80 -4.97
CA LYS A 232 -15.28 3.37 -3.88
C LYS A 232 -14.04 2.65 -4.41
N GLN A 233 -14.24 1.69 -5.31
CA GLN A 233 -13.17 0.86 -5.85
C GLN A 233 -12.20 1.68 -6.69
N VAL A 234 -12.69 2.54 -7.59
CA VAL A 234 -11.86 3.41 -8.41
C VAL A 234 -11.11 4.43 -7.54
N THR A 235 -11.79 5.05 -6.58
CA THR A 235 -11.16 5.99 -5.63
C THR A 235 -10.01 5.32 -4.88
N PHE A 236 -10.24 4.13 -4.34
CA PHE A 236 -9.22 3.36 -3.63
C PHE A 236 -8.04 3.02 -4.53
N LYS A 237 -8.28 2.52 -5.75
CA LYS A 237 -7.23 2.19 -6.71
C LYS A 237 -6.39 3.40 -7.11
N LEU A 238 -7.03 4.54 -7.37
CA LEU A 238 -6.34 5.80 -7.68
C LEU A 238 -5.45 6.25 -6.53
N ASN A 239 -5.93 6.16 -5.29
CA ASN A 239 -5.13 6.49 -4.10
C ASN A 239 -3.89 5.58 -3.97
N MET A 240 -4.00 4.31 -4.36
CA MET A 240 -2.86 3.39 -4.35
C MET A 240 -1.85 3.68 -5.48
N MET A 241 -2.32 4.18 -6.62
CA MET A 241 -1.46 4.61 -7.73
C MET A 241 -0.73 5.93 -7.41
N GLN A 242 -1.45 6.90 -6.84
CA GLN A 242 -0.98 8.26 -6.56
C GLN A 242 -0.08 8.37 -5.33
N SER A 243 -0.25 7.47 -4.35
CA SER A 243 0.76 7.26 -3.31
C SER A 243 2.05 6.83 -4.02
N SER A 244 2.94 7.76 -4.30
CA SER A 244 4.21 7.49 -4.97
C SER A 244 4.96 6.38 -4.22
N ALA A 245 5.76 5.59 -4.94
CA ALA A 245 6.71 4.74 -4.23
C ALA A 245 7.53 5.67 -3.32
N ALA A 246 7.57 5.37 -2.01
CA ALA A 246 8.63 5.92 -1.19
C ALA A 246 9.92 5.65 -1.95
N PRO A 247 10.84 6.63 -2.09
CA PRO A 247 12.12 6.32 -2.69
C PRO A 247 12.64 5.06 -2.02
N SER A 248 13.00 4.05 -2.81
CA SER A 248 13.45 2.74 -2.31
C SER A 248 14.73 2.83 -1.47
N LYS A 249 15.24 4.06 -1.32
CA LYS A 249 16.36 4.49 -0.51
C LYS A 249 15.86 5.64 0.36
N SER A 250 16.15 5.58 1.66
CA SER A 250 15.96 6.74 2.54
C SER A 250 16.71 7.96 1.99
N ASN A 251 16.28 9.17 2.34
CA ASN A 251 17.01 10.38 1.94
C ASN A 251 18.48 10.35 2.41
N ALA A 252 18.76 9.67 3.53
CA ALA A 252 20.10 9.43 4.03
C ALA A 252 20.91 8.45 3.15
N GLU A 253 20.29 7.40 2.64
CA GLU A 253 20.93 6.48 1.68
C GLU A 253 21.15 7.12 0.32
N ILE A 254 20.23 7.98 -0.14
CA ILE A 254 20.41 8.77 -1.35
C ILE A 254 21.58 9.75 -1.16
N ALA A 255 21.63 10.48 -0.03
CA ALA A 255 22.72 11.39 0.28
C ALA A 255 24.06 10.66 0.35
N LYS A 256 24.10 9.51 1.03
CA LYS A 256 25.30 8.67 1.13
C LYS A 256 25.76 8.16 -0.23
N GLN A 257 24.83 7.73 -1.10
CA GLN A 257 25.19 7.34 -2.47
C GLN A 257 25.69 8.52 -3.29
N LEU A 258 25.09 9.70 -3.14
CA LEU A 258 25.54 10.91 -3.82
C LEU A 258 26.95 11.29 -3.37
N ASP A 259 27.24 11.17 -2.08
CA ASP A 259 28.57 11.40 -1.50
C ASP A 259 29.58 10.36 -2.01
N ASP A 260 29.21 9.08 -2.02
CA ASP A 260 30.06 8.00 -2.53
C ASP A 260 30.35 8.17 -4.04
N GLU A 261 29.34 8.56 -4.82
CA GLU A 261 29.47 8.78 -6.26
C GLU A 261 30.29 10.05 -6.57
N THR A 262 30.13 11.11 -5.77
CA THR A 262 30.96 12.32 -5.82
C THR A 262 32.42 12.01 -5.48
N ASN A 263 32.65 11.19 -4.45
CA ASN A 263 33.98 10.76 -4.05
C ASN A 263 34.64 9.87 -5.12
N ASN A 264 33.89 8.96 -5.73
CA ASN A 264 34.36 8.13 -6.84
C ASN A 264 34.68 8.97 -8.09
N PHE A 265 33.86 9.98 -8.39
CA PHE A 265 34.11 10.94 -9.47
C PHE A 265 35.35 11.80 -9.21
N MET A 266 35.57 12.25 -7.97
CA MET A 266 36.78 13.00 -7.58
C MET A 266 38.04 12.10 -7.62
N ALA A 267 37.94 10.84 -7.21
CA ALA A 267 39.04 9.89 -7.25
C ALA A 267 39.45 9.53 -8.69
N SER A 268 38.48 9.35 -9.59
CA SER A 268 38.70 9.08 -11.02
C SER A 268 39.27 10.29 -11.79
N ARG A 269 39.13 11.50 -11.25
CA ARG A 269 39.77 12.72 -11.78
C ARG A 269 41.19 12.98 -11.31
N LYS A 270 41.77 12.20 -10.38
CA LYS A 270 43.21 12.33 -10.08
C LYS A 270 44.00 11.92 -11.33
N PRO A 271 44.64 12.85 -12.06
CA PRO A 271 45.45 12.47 -13.19
C PRO A 271 46.65 11.70 -12.64
N LYS A 272 46.92 10.50 -13.18
CA LYS A 272 48.26 9.91 -13.10
C LYS A 272 49.17 10.81 -13.93
N LEU A 273 49.70 11.86 -13.30
CA LEU A 273 50.82 12.61 -13.85
C LEU A 273 52.05 11.68 -13.74
N ASP A 274 52.29 10.92 -14.81
CA ASP A 274 53.54 10.19 -14.99
C ASP A 274 54.62 11.19 -15.42
N PHE A 275 55.34 11.72 -14.44
CA PHE A 275 56.49 12.61 -14.66
C PHE A 275 57.74 11.84 -15.16
N GLY A 276 57.66 10.51 -15.34
CA GLY A 276 58.82 9.66 -15.65
C GLY A 276 59.38 9.80 -17.07
N ASN A 277 58.64 10.40 -18.01
CA ASN A 277 59.02 10.44 -19.43
C ASN A 277 59.17 11.86 -20.03
N LEU A 278 59.10 12.92 -19.23
CA LEU A 278 59.13 14.31 -19.75
C LEU A 278 60.55 14.90 -19.92
N PHE A 279 61.60 14.20 -19.50
CA PHE A 279 62.98 14.74 -19.51
C PHE A 279 64.06 13.79 -20.07
N GLN A 280 63.70 12.84 -20.95
CA GLN A 280 64.74 12.12 -21.71
C GLN A 280 65.12 12.93 -22.96
N PRO A 281 66.37 13.43 -23.08
CA PRO A 281 66.81 14.09 -24.30
C PRO A 281 66.97 13.07 -25.44
N PRO A 282 66.63 13.44 -26.69
CA PRO A 282 66.83 12.58 -27.85
C PRO A 282 68.32 12.41 -28.15
N ASN A 283 68.73 11.19 -28.52
CA ASN A 283 70.06 10.85 -29.04
C ASN A 283 70.31 11.49 -30.42
#